data_AF-A0A173KW36-F1
#
_entry.id   AF-A0A173KW36-F1
#
_cell.length_a   1.000
_cell.length_b   1.000
_cell.length_c   1.000
_cell.angle_alpha   90.00
_cell.angle_beta   90.00
_cell.angle_gamma   90.00
#
_symmetry.space_group_name_H-M   'P 1'
#
loop_
_entity.id
_entity.type
_entity.pdbx_description
1 polymer ?
#
loop_
_entity_poly.entity_id
_entity_poly.type
_entity_poly.pdbx_seq_one_letter_code
_entity_poly.pdbx_strand_id
1 'polypeptide(L)'
;MARLILIAFLLVTGAVFLRLAWNAALKILRSIAKIAYISAKVAGAALVAGLAGLVAFFVLPITVVGDWFGIAVVSVAIAAFILCWRKLAIRDGRAARPLSPMEEDQSTSFAIVEEAIKPEADPRIAEAWEMAGELAPEYAQRLSAARRRCAQVLEMAAGDPVEWSIVDCSTFISRTVPDAVSTAAALMKDADHSERGSLASELVVDLERIANRAREEVESRRRQLRNSWHVIRTHIASRTARDAS
;
A
#
# COMPACT_ATOMS: atom_id res chain seq x y z
N MET A 1 41.48 -50.13 26.99
CA MET A 1 41.80 -50.02 25.55
C MET A 1 40.58 -49.99 24.65
N ALA A 2 39.62 -50.93 24.76
CA ALA A 2 38.45 -51.01 23.87
C ALA A 2 37.60 -49.72 23.77
N ARG A 3 37.40 -48.99 24.88
CA ARG A 3 36.64 -47.72 24.89
C ARG A 3 37.31 -46.59 24.09
N LEU A 4 38.64 -46.50 24.13
CA LEU A 4 39.39 -45.47 23.38
C LEU A 4 39.35 -45.76 21.88
N ILE A 5 39.40 -47.03 21.49
CA ILE A 5 39.27 -47.46 20.09
C ILE A 5 37.88 -47.11 19.54
N LEU A 6 36.83 -47.31 20.35
CA LEU A 6 35.45 -47.01 19.95
C LEU A 6 35.22 -45.50 19.79
N ILE A 7 35.77 -44.67 20.69
CA ILE A 7 35.71 -43.20 20.58
C ILE A 7 36.47 -42.71 19.34
N ALA A 8 37.67 -43.23 19.09
CA ALA A 8 38.44 -42.88 17.90
C ALA A 8 37.68 -43.25 16.61
N PHE A 9 37.04 -44.42 16.58
CA PHE A 9 36.23 -44.86 15.45
C PHE A 9 35.01 -43.95 15.22
N LEU A 10 34.32 -43.52 16.28
CA LEU A 10 33.18 -42.60 16.18
C LEU A 10 33.60 -41.21 15.70
N LEU A 11 34.76 -40.71 16.13
CA LEU A 11 35.28 -39.41 15.68
C LEU A 11 35.67 -39.44 14.20
N VAL A 12 36.33 -40.52 13.75
CA VAL A 12 36.73 -40.67 12.35
C VAL A 12 35.50 -40.82 11.45
N THR A 13 34.53 -41.66 11.84
CA THR A 13 33.29 -41.82 11.07
C THR A 13 32.47 -40.53 11.04
N GLY A 14 32.33 -39.84 12.17
CA GLY A 14 31.68 -38.53 12.25
C GLY A 14 32.32 -37.47 11.35
N ALA A 15 33.66 -37.39 11.34
CA ALA A 15 34.39 -36.46 10.48
C ALA A 15 34.21 -36.76 8.98
N VAL A 16 34.12 -38.04 8.61
CA VAL A 16 33.84 -38.45 7.22
C VAL A 16 32.43 -38.07 6.80
N PHE A 17 31.43 -38.30 7.66
CA PHE A 17 30.04 -37.89 7.40
C PHE A 17 29.90 -36.36 7.28
N LEU A 18 30.59 -35.61 8.14
CA LEU A 18 30.58 -34.14 8.09
C LEU A 18 31.16 -33.62 6.76
N ARG A 19 32.28 -34.21 6.30
CA ARG A 19 32.88 -33.87 5.00
C ARG A 19 31.97 -34.21 3.82
N LEU A 20 31.28 -35.35 3.87
CA LEU A 20 30.33 -35.76 2.83
C LEU A 20 29.13 -34.79 2.77
N ALA A 21 28.56 -34.44 3.93
CA ALA A 21 27.46 -33.48 4.03
C ALA A 21 27.87 -32.09 3.53
N TRP A 22 29.07 -31.62 3.89
CA TRP A 22 29.61 -30.34 3.44
C TRP A 22 29.78 -30.29 1.91
N ASN A 23 30.34 -31.36 1.33
CA ASN A 23 30.52 -31.45 -0.13
C ASN A 23 29.18 -31.52 -0.88
N ALA A 24 28.16 -32.18 -0.31
CA ALA A 24 26.82 -32.21 -0.87
C ALA A 24 26.15 -30.82 -0.81
N ALA A 25 26.25 -30.12 0.32
CA ALA A 25 25.71 -28.77 0.48
C ALA A 25 26.34 -27.77 -0.52
N LEU A 26 27.66 -27.83 -0.70
CA LEU A 26 28.36 -26.99 -1.69
C LEU A 26 27.93 -27.28 -3.14
N LYS A 27 27.66 -28.55 -3.49
CA LYS A 27 27.16 -28.91 -4.82
C LYS A 27 25.75 -28.36 -5.06
N ILE A 28 24.88 -28.45 -4.06
CA ILE A 28 23.50 -27.93 -4.14
C ILE A 28 23.53 -26.41 -4.27
N LEU A 29 24.33 -25.72 -3.46
CA LEU A 29 24.46 -24.26 -3.51
C LEU A 29 24.97 -23.79 -4.89
N ARG A 30 25.98 -24.47 -5.45
CA ARG A 30 26.48 -24.18 -6.81
C ARG A 30 25.43 -24.42 -7.89
N SER A 31 24.58 -25.44 -7.73
CA SER A 31 23.48 -25.72 -8.68
C SER A 31 22.44 -24.59 -8.65
N ILE A 32 22.01 -24.18 -7.45
CA ILE A 32 21.04 -23.09 -7.26
C ILE A 32 21.60 -21.78 -7.84
N ALA A 33 22.88 -21.46 -7.58
CA ALA A 33 23.52 -20.26 -8.11
C ALA A 33 23.56 -20.26 -9.65
N LYS A 34 23.84 -21.41 -10.28
CA LYS A 34 23.82 -21.53 -11.76
C LYS A 34 22.42 -21.32 -12.33
N ILE A 35 21.40 -21.90 -11.70
CA ILE A 35 19.99 -21.75 -12.13
C ILE A 35 19.56 -20.29 -12.00
N ALA A 36 19.89 -19.63 -10.89
CA ALA A 36 19.59 -18.22 -10.66
C ALA A 36 20.30 -17.29 -11.66
N TYR A 37 21.55 -17.60 -12.02
CA TYR A 37 22.28 -16.83 -13.02
C TYR A 37 21.70 -16.99 -14.43
N ILE A 38 21.29 -18.20 -14.81
CA ILE A 38 20.65 -18.46 -16.11
C ILE A 38 19.27 -17.77 -16.17
N SER A 39 18.47 -17.84 -15.11
CA SER A 39 17.16 -17.17 -15.06
C SER A 39 17.30 -15.65 -15.11
N ALA A 40 18.29 -15.08 -14.42
CA ALA A 40 18.59 -13.65 -14.48
C ALA A 40 19.02 -13.22 -15.89
N LYS A 41 19.82 -14.03 -16.60
CA LYS A 41 20.19 -13.75 -18.01
C LYS A 41 19.00 -13.80 -18.96
N VAL A 42 18.10 -14.79 -18.79
CA VAL A 42 16.90 -14.91 -19.63
C VAL A 42 15.92 -13.76 -19.34
N ALA A 43 15.75 -13.37 -18.08
CA ALA A 43 14.94 -12.22 -17.69
C ALA A 43 15.54 -10.90 -18.23
N GLY A 44 16.87 -10.75 -18.16
CA GLY A 44 17.58 -9.59 -18.71
C GLY A 44 17.46 -9.51 -20.24
N ALA A 45 17.63 -10.63 -20.95
CA ALA A 45 17.46 -10.67 -22.40
C ALA A 45 16.01 -10.39 -22.84
N ALA A 46 15.02 -10.89 -22.08
CA ALA A 46 13.61 -10.59 -22.32
C ALA A 46 13.28 -9.11 -22.09
N LEU A 47 13.88 -8.49 -21.07
CA LEU A 47 13.75 -7.05 -20.81
C LEU A 47 14.36 -6.21 -21.94
N VAL A 48 15.55 -6.56 -22.42
CA VAL A 48 16.22 -5.84 -23.52
C VAL A 48 15.45 -6.01 -24.84
N ALA A 49 14.94 -7.21 -25.13
CA ALA A 49 14.10 -7.45 -26.31
C ALA A 49 12.75 -6.72 -26.22
N GLY A 50 12.15 -6.67 -25.03
CA GLY A 50 10.93 -5.89 -24.77
C GLY A 50 11.15 -4.38 -24.95
N LEU A 51 12.29 -3.85 -24.47
CA LEU A 51 12.68 -2.46 -24.66
C LEU A 51 12.95 -2.14 -26.14
N ALA A 52 13.65 -3.00 -26.86
CA ALA A 52 13.89 -2.83 -28.30
C ALA A 52 12.57 -2.89 -29.11
N GLY A 53 11.65 -3.78 -28.75
CA GLY A 53 10.32 -3.86 -29.35
C GLY A 53 9.47 -2.63 -29.06
N LEU A 54 9.55 -2.08 -27.86
CA LEU A 54 8.83 -0.86 -27.46
C LEU A 54 9.41 0.37 -28.16
N VAL A 55 10.73 0.48 -28.26
CA VAL A 55 11.40 1.55 -29.04
C VAL A 55 11.05 1.45 -30.53
N ALA A 56 11.08 0.25 -31.13
CA ALA A 56 10.66 0.07 -32.51
C ALA A 56 9.18 0.39 -32.73
N PHE A 57 8.30 0.03 -31.78
CA PHE A 57 6.87 0.30 -31.87
C PHE A 57 6.51 1.78 -31.70
N PHE A 58 7.28 2.55 -30.93
CA PHE A 58 7.05 3.98 -30.76
C PHE A 58 7.76 4.85 -31.81
N VAL A 59 8.98 4.50 -32.23
CA VAL A 59 9.78 5.37 -33.10
C VAL A 59 9.40 5.21 -34.58
N LEU A 60 9.06 4.00 -35.05
CA LEU A 60 8.73 3.78 -36.47
C LEU A 60 7.46 4.52 -36.94
N PRO A 61 6.32 4.50 -36.21
CA PRO A 61 5.09 5.14 -36.66
C PRO A 61 5.14 6.67 -36.62
N ILE A 62 5.93 7.27 -35.70
CA ILE A 62 6.10 8.73 -35.60
C ILE A 62 6.74 9.27 -36.89
N THR A 63 7.65 8.51 -37.51
CA THR A 63 8.31 8.92 -38.76
C THR A 63 7.47 8.74 -40.02
N VAL A 64 6.39 7.96 -39.98
CA VAL A 64 5.59 7.58 -41.17
C VAL A 64 4.19 8.19 -41.18
N VAL A 65 3.56 8.46 -40.02
CA VAL A 65 2.12 8.83 -39.94
C VAL A 65 1.87 10.18 -39.23
N GLY A 66 2.91 10.82 -38.68
CA GLY A 66 2.81 12.14 -38.03
C GLY A 66 2.26 12.09 -36.59
N ASP A 67 2.43 13.21 -35.88
CA ASP A 67 2.27 13.36 -34.41
C ASP A 67 0.94 12.87 -33.82
N TRP A 68 -0.13 12.85 -34.63
CA TRP A 68 -1.47 12.47 -34.18
C TRP A 68 -1.57 10.97 -33.85
N PHE A 69 -0.72 10.13 -34.45
CA PHE A 69 -0.71 8.69 -34.17
C PHE A 69 -0.10 8.38 -32.80
N GLY A 70 0.89 9.17 -32.36
CA GLY A 70 1.49 9.04 -31.03
C GLY A 70 0.46 9.32 -29.92
N ILE A 71 -0.38 10.34 -30.11
CA ILE A 71 -1.44 10.72 -29.16
C ILE A 71 -2.54 9.65 -29.12
N ALA A 72 -2.94 9.10 -30.27
CA ALA A 72 -3.93 8.03 -30.35
C ALA A 72 -3.43 6.72 -29.67
N VAL A 73 -2.17 6.34 -29.86
CA VAL A 73 -1.62 5.13 -29.23
C VAL A 73 -1.43 5.31 -27.73
N VAL A 74 -0.97 6.49 -27.29
CA VAL A 74 -0.82 6.79 -25.85
C VAL A 74 -2.18 6.85 -25.16
N SER A 75 -3.20 7.45 -25.78
CA SER A 75 -4.56 7.46 -25.21
C SER A 75 -5.18 6.07 -25.13
N VAL A 76 -4.98 5.21 -26.14
CA VAL A 76 -5.42 3.81 -26.09
C VAL A 76 -4.65 3.01 -25.03
N ALA A 77 -3.34 3.25 -24.88
CA ALA A 77 -2.52 2.60 -23.85
C ALA A 77 -2.94 3.03 -22.43
N ILE A 78 -3.22 4.32 -22.21
CA ILE A 78 -3.74 4.85 -20.95
C ILE A 78 -5.14 4.28 -20.66
N ALA A 79 -6.03 4.23 -21.66
CA ALA A 79 -7.35 3.64 -21.51
C ALA A 79 -7.26 2.14 -21.17
N ALA A 80 -6.38 1.38 -21.85
CA ALA A 80 -6.13 -0.02 -21.55
C ALA A 80 -5.52 -0.20 -20.15
N PHE A 81 -4.63 0.69 -19.72
CA PHE A 81 -4.02 0.67 -18.39
C PHE A 81 -5.06 0.93 -17.29
N ILE A 82 -5.92 1.94 -17.46
CA ILE A 82 -7.04 2.24 -16.56
C ILE A 82 -8.00 1.05 -16.49
N LEU A 83 -8.35 0.45 -17.63
CA LEU A 83 -9.22 -0.73 -17.67
C LEU A 83 -8.57 -1.96 -17.02
N CYS A 84 -7.26 -2.15 -17.18
CA CYS A 84 -6.53 -3.24 -16.54
C CYS A 84 -6.49 -3.08 -15.02
N TRP A 85 -6.25 -1.86 -14.53
CA TRP A 85 -6.30 -1.52 -13.11
C TRP A 85 -7.68 -1.69 -12.52
N ARG A 86 -8.72 -1.26 -13.23
CA ARG A 86 -10.12 -1.44 -12.82
C ARG A 86 -10.50 -2.92 -12.73
N LYS A 87 -10.01 -3.76 -13.64
CA LYS A 87 -10.22 -5.22 -13.57
C LYS A 87 -9.40 -5.90 -12.47
N LEU A 88 -8.20 -5.40 -12.16
CA LEU A 88 -7.39 -5.91 -11.05
C LEU A 88 -8.03 -5.55 -9.68
N ALA A 89 -8.51 -4.31 -9.51
CA ALA A 89 -9.21 -3.87 -8.31
C ALA A 89 -10.50 -4.69 -8.04
N ILE A 90 -11.21 -5.11 -9.09
CA ILE A 90 -12.39 -5.98 -8.97
C ILE A 90 -12.00 -7.42 -8.60
N ARG A 91 -10.81 -7.87 -8.99
CA ARG A 91 -10.35 -9.25 -8.73
C ARG A 91 -9.88 -9.44 -7.27
N ASP A 92 -9.34 -8.40 -6.65
CA ASP A 92 -9.00 -8.41 -5.21
C ASP A 92 -10.25 -8.30 -4.32
N GLY A 93 -11.35 -7.74 -4.83
CA GLY A 93 -12.65 -7.70 -4.13
C GLY A 93 -13.36 -9.06 -4.02
N ARG A 94 -12.92 -10.10 -4.76
CA ARG A 94 -13.61 -11.41 -4.83
C ARG A 94 -13.02 -12.49 -3.92
N ALA A 95 -11.97 -12.18 -3.16
CA ALA A 95 -11.47 -13.05 -2.08
C ALA A 95 -12.14 -12.76 -0.72
N ALA A 96 -13.05 -11.77 -0.65
CA ALA A 96 -13.91 -11.57 0.49
C ALA A 96 -15.07 -12.57 0.45
N ARG A 97 -14.88 -13.64 1.23
CA ARG A 97 -15.86 -14.58 1.82
C ARG A 97 -17.34 -14.17 1.68
N PRO A 98 -18.25 -15.08 1.29
CA PRO A 98 -19.68 -14.77 1.18
C PRO A 98 -20.26 -14.34 2.53
N LEU A 99 -20.94 -13.20 2.53
CA LEU A 99 -21.72 -12.67 3.65
C LEU A 99 -22.85 -13.65 3.99
N SER A 100 -22.84 -14.14 5.23
CA SER A 100 -23.97 -14.78 5.88
C SER A 100 -25.07 -13.74 6.11
N PRO A 101 -26.36 -14.09 5.94
CA PRO A 101 -27.44 -13.14 6.12
C PRO A 101 -27.69 -12.90 7.62
N MET A 102 -27.75 -11.61 7.97
CA MET A 102 -28.66 -11.03 8.95
C MET A 102 -28.69 -11.66 10.34
N GLU A 103 -27.88 -11.11 11.24
CA GLU A 103 -28.34 -10.81 12.60
C GLU A 103 -28.28 -9.30 12.77
N GLU A 104 -29.47 -8.72 12.89
CA GLU A 104 -29.68 -7.40 13.46
C GLU A 104 -29.17 -7.41 14.89
N ASP A 105 -27.96 -6.89 15.13
CA ASP A 105 -27.59 -6.40 16.45
C ASP A 105 -27.64 -4.87 16.41
N GLN A 106 -28.87 -4.39 16.60
CA GLN A 106 -29.12 -3.08 17.16
C GLN A 106 -28.38 -2.97 18.49
N SER A 107 -27.58 -1.91 18.63
CA SER A 107 -27.09 -1.30 19.88
C SER A 107 -25.57 -1.25 19.99
N THR A 108 -24.96 -0.49 19.08
CA THR A 108 -23.96 0.47 19.54
C THR A 108 -24.26 1.80 18.87
N SER A 109 -25.24 2.48 19.45
CA SER A 109 -25.32 3.94 19.41
C SER A 109 -23.97 4.47 19.93
N PHE A 110 -23.00 4.62 19.03
CA PHE A 110 -21.96 5.62 19.22
C PHE A 110 -22.72 6.93 19.23
N ALA A 111 -22.94 7.47 20.43
CA ALA A 111 -23.31 8.85 20.58
C ALA A 111 -22.43 9.64 19.61
N ILE A 112 -23.07 10.46 18.78
CA ILE A 112 -22.41 11.54 18.07
C ILE A 112 -21.95 12.49 19.17
N VAL A 113 -20.88 12.09 19.86
CA VAL A 113 -20.04 13.02 20.59
C VAL A 113 -19.45 13.84 19.47
N GLU A 114 -19.91 15.07 19.40
CA GLU A 114 -19.26 16.16 18.69
C GLU A 114 -17.89 16.36 19.35
N GLU A 115 -17.01 15.39 19.10
CA GLU A 115 -15.65 15.38 19.59
C GLU A 115 -14.95 16.42 18.72
N ALA A 116 -14.74 17.59 19.32
CA ALA A 116 -14.14 18.74 18.67
C ALA A 116 -12.90 18.27 17.90
N ILE A 117 -12.98 18.35 16.58
CA ILE A 117 -11.84 18.07 15.70
C ILE A 117 -10.74 19.00 16.18
N LYS A 118 -9.63 18.45 16.69
CA LYS A 118 -8.47 19.25 17.08
C LYS A 118 -8.14 20.18 15.91
N PRO A 119 -7.85 21.47 16.16
CA PRO A 119 -7.48 22.39 15.10
C PRO A 119 -6.32 21.78 14.32
N GLU A 120 -6.49 21.66 13.01
CA GLU A 120 -5.42 21.20 12.14
C GLU A 120 -4.24 22.16 12.28
N ALA A 121 -3.02 21.61 12.41
CA ALA A 121 -1.83 22.43 12.61
C ALA A 121 -1.54 23.33 11.39
N ASP A 122 -2.06 22.98 10.22
CA ASP A 122 -1.98 23.78 9.00
C ASP A 122 -3.33 24.49 8.74
N PRO A 123 -3.37 25.84 8.79
CA PRO A 123 -4.59 26.60 8.54
C PRO A 123 -5.15 26.39 7.13
N ARG A 124 -4.30 26.08 6.14
CA ARG A 124 -4.74 25.85 4.75
C ARG A 124 -5.59 24.59 4.62
N ILE A 125 -5.28 23.56 5.41
CA ILE A 125 -6.06 22.33 5.43
C ILE A 125 -7.42 22.58 6.08
N ALA A 126 -7.46 23.38 7.15
CA ALA A 126 -8.71 23.76 7.81
C ALA A 126 -9.64 24.54 6.88
N GLU A 127 -9.11 25.57 6.21
CA GLU A 127 -9.85 26.36 5.22
C GLU A 127 -10.36 25.47 4.07
N ALA A 128 -9.56 24.52 3.59
CA ALA A 128 -9.97 23.60 2.53
C ALA A 128 -11.13 22.69 2.98
N TRP A 129 -11.12 22.18 4.21
CA TRP A 129 -12.22 21.36 4.70
C TRP A 129 -13.49 22.16 4.97
N GLU A 130 -13.36 23.41 5.41
CA GLU A 130 -14.48 24.34 5.55
C GLU A 130 -15.13 24.61 4.19
N MET A 131 -14.32 25.00 3.20
CA MET A 131 -14.77 25.21 1.82
C MET A 131 -15.39 23.96 1.21
N ALA A 132 -14.83 22.77 1.43
CA ALA A 132 -15.44 21.52 0.99
C ALA A 132 -16.84 21.30 1.59
N GLY A 133 -17.05 21.69 2.85
CA GLY A 133 -18.35 21.65 3.52
C GLY A 133 -19.36 22.63 2.91
N GLU A 134 -18.91 23.81 2.50
CA GLU A 134 -19.75 24.81 1.83
C GLU A 134 -20.14 24.40 0.40
N LEU A 135 -19.21 23.79 -0.35
CA LEU A 135 -19.44 23.34 -1.72
C LEU A 135 -20.34 22.10 -1.79
N ALA A 136 -20.37 21.28 -0.73
CA ALA A 136 -21.03 19.97 -0.71
C ALA A 136 -21.77 19.71 0.62
N PRO A 137 -22.72 20.57 1.04
CA PRO A 137 -23.37 20.50 2.35
C PRO A 137 -24.17 19.20 2.55
N GLU A 138 -24.73 18.66 1.46
CA GLU A 138 -25.47 17.40 1.43
C GLU A 138 -24.64 16.20 1.87
N TYR A 139 -23.31 16.31 1.81
CA TYR A 139 -22.36 15.26 2.12
C TYR A 139 -21.57 15.51 3.42
N ALA A 140 -22.03 16.43 4.28
CA ALA A 140 -21.33 16.83 5.50
C ALA A 140 -20.89 15.64 6.40
N GLN A 141 -21.71 14.59 6.53
CA GLN A 141 -21.36 13.41 7.32
C GLN A 141 -20.20 12.60 6.71
N ARG A 142 -20.16 12.50 5.37
CA ARG A 142 -19.09 11.81 4.65
C ARG A 142 -17.78 12.61 4.73
N LEU A 143 -17.88 13.93 4.52
CA LEU A 143 -16.75 14.84 4.65
C LEU A 143 -16.17 14.86 6.07
N SER A 144 -17.01 14.86 7.11
CA SER A 144 -16.53 14.81 8.50
C SER A 144 -15.82 13.49 8.83
N ALA A 145 -16.30 12.36 8.29
CA ALA A 145 -15.63 11.07 8.41
C ALA A 145 -14.28 11.06 7.67
N ALA A 146 -14.22 11.65 6.47
CA ALA A 146 -12.99 11.78 5.69
C ALA A 146 -11.96 12.65 6.41
N ARG A 147 -12.38 13.84 6.86
CA ARG A 147 -11.56 14.79 7.64
C ARG A 147 -10.95 14.14 8.87
N ARG A 148 -11.73 13.40 9.66
CA ARG A 148 -11.23 12.69 10.85
C ARG A 148 -10.11 11.69 10.53
N ARG A 149 -10.23 10.94 9.43
CA ARG A 149 -9.18 9.98 9.03
C ARG A 149 -7.90 10.68 8.61
N CYS A 150 -8.01 11.79 7.87
CA CYS A 150 -6.85 12.61 7.50
C CYS A 150 -6.20 13.26 8.73
N ALA A 151 -7.01 13.84 9.62
CA ALA A 151 -6.54 14.47 10.86
C ALA A 151 -5.76 13.48 11.75
N GLN A 152 -6.21 12.22 11.83
CA GLN A 152 -5.49 11.18 12.57
C GLN A 152 -4.06 10.98 12.05
N VAL A 153 -3.85 10.97 10.73
CA VAL A 153 -2.50 10.87 10.15
C VAL A 153 -1.68 12.12 10.43
N LEU A 154 -2.27 13.31 10.29
CA LEU A 154 -1.59 14.58 10.59
C LEU A 154 -1.13 14.64 12.06
N GLU A 155 -1.97 14.21 13.00
CA GLU A 155 -1.61 14.14 14.43
C GLU A 155 -0.49 13.11 14.67
N MET A 156 -0.57 11.95 14.04
CA MET A 156 0.47 10.91 14.15
C MET A 156 1.81 11.35 13.55
N ALA A 157 1.80 12.24 12.55
CA ALA A 157 2.99 12.83 11.96
C ALA A 157 3.61 13.94 12.82
N ALA A 158 2.82 14.58 13.68
CA ALA A 158 3.28 15.62 14.60
C ALA A 158 3.83 15.07 15.94
N GLY A 159 3.57 13.80 16.25
CA GLY A 159 4.10 13.14 17.45
C GLY A 159 5.58 12.72 17.33
N ASP A 160 6.11 12.03 18.34
CA ASP A 160 7.43 11.36 18.32
C ASP A 160 7.28 10.03 19.09
N PRO A 161 7.70 8.85 18.58
CA PRO A 161 8.36 8.57 17.29
C PRO A 161 7.41 8.51 16.08
N VAL A 162 7.91 9.00 14.95
CA VAL A 162 7.19 9.03 13.65
C VAL A 162 7.79 8.05 12.66
N GLU A 163 6.94 7.23 12.06
CA GLU A 163 7.30 6.39 10.92
C GLU A 163 7.32 7.22 9.64
N TRP A 164 8.32 7.01 8.78
CA TRP A 164 8.49 7.77 7.54
C TRP A 164 7.26 7.69 6.61
N SER A 165 6.57 6.54 6.57
CA SER A 165 5.32 6.39 5.79
C SER A 165 4.19 7.30 6.27
N ILE A 166 4.12 7.61 7.57
CA ILE A 166 3.15 8.53 8.14
C ILE A 166 3.49 9.98 7.76
N VAL A 167 4.78 10.33 7.71
CA VAL A 167 5.25 11.65 7.24
C VAL A 167 4.97 11.86 5.75
N ASP A 168 5.17 10.83 4.93
CA ASP A 168 4.84 10.90 3.51
C ASP A 168 3.33 11.06 3.30
N CYS A 169 2.52 10.29 4.04
CA CYS A 169 1.07 10.39 3.97
C CYS A 169 0.56 11.76 4.45
N SER A 170 1.13 12.32 5.52
CA SER A 170 0.77 13.67 5.98
C SER A 170 1.15 14.74 4.95
N THR A 171 2.31 14.62 4.32
CA THR A 171 2.76 15.53 3.25
C THR A 171 1.84 15.45 2.03
N PHE A 172 1.42 14.24 1.65
CA PHE A 172 0.45 14.01 0.59
C PHE A 172 -0.89 14.69 0.92
N ILE A 173 -1.46 14.44 2.11
CA ILE A 173 -2.72 15.05 2.56
C ILE A 173 -2.64 16.58 2.52
N SER A 174 -1.55 17.14 3.05
CA SER A 174 -1.37 18.60 3.18
C SER A 174 -1.29 19.33 1.84
N ARG A 175 -0.91 18.63 0.77
CA ARG A 175 -0.88 19.17 -0.59
C ARG A 175 -2.17 18.90 -1.34
N THR A 176 -2.61 17.63 -1.34
CA THR A 176 -3.66 17.17 -2.24
C THR A 176 -5.06 17.60 -1.78
N VAL A 177 -5.32 17.72 -0.48
CA VAL A 177 -6.65 18.16 -0.01
C VAL A 177 -6.93 19.61 -0.43
N PRO A 178 -6.07 20.61 -0.15
CA PRO A 178 -6.29 21.97 -0.63
C PRO A 178 -6.36 22.07 -2.16
N ASP A 179 -5.50 21.34 -2.88
CA ASP A 179 -5.49 21.35 -4.34
C ASP A 179 -6.80 20.79 -4.94
N ALA A 180 -7.32 19.69 -4.40
CA ALA A 180 -8.57 19.09 -4.85
C ALA A 180 -9.77 20.02 -4.60
N VAL A 181 -9.84 20.62 -3.41
CA VAL A 181 -10.94 21.53 -3.05
C VAL A 181 -10.88 22.80 -3.89
N SER A 182 -9.70 23.42 -4.03
CA SER A 182 -9.56 24.64 -4.85
C SER A 182 -9.89 24.40 -6.32
N THR A 183 -9.50 23.25 -6.86
CA THR A 183 -9.85 22.85 -8.24
C THR A 183 -11.36 22.66 -8.38
N ALA A 184 -12.00 21.94 -7.45
CA ALA A 184 -13.45 21.75 -7.47
C ALA A 184 -14.21 23.08 -7.32
N ALA A 185 -13.76 23.97 -6.43
CA ALA A 185 -14.32 25.30 -6.25
C ALA A 185 -14.26 26.12 -7.56
N ALA A 186 -13.12 26.08 -8.25
CA ALA A 186 -12.95 26.75 -9.54
C ALA A 186 -13.89 26.20 -10.61
N LEU A 187 -14.03 24.87 -10.70
CA LEU A 187 -14.94 24.23 -11.65
C LEU A 187 -16.41 24.54 -11.35
N MET A 188 -16.81 24.56 -10.07
CA MET A 188 -18.19 24.83 -9.67
C MET A 188 -18.63 26.28 -9.92
N LYS A 189 -17.68 27.23 -9.93
CA LYS A 189 -17.96 28.65 -10.14
C LYS A 189 -18.65 28.90 -11.48
N ASP A 190 -18.21 28.20 -12.53
CA ASP A 190 -18.68 28.38 -13.91
C ASP A 190 -19.70 27.31 -14.33
N ALA A 191 -20.01 26.36 -13.45
CA ALA A 191 -20.90 25.23 -13.72
C ALA A 191 -22.39 25.55 -13.49
N ASP A 192 -23.24 24.89 -14.28
CA ASP A 192 -24.70 24.94 -14.13
C ASP A 192 -25.16 24.15 -12.89
N HIS A 193 -26.42 24.35 -12.47
CA HIS A 193 -26.92 23.80 -11.20
C HIS A 193 -26.85 22.26 -11.12
N SER A 194 -27.11 21.57 -12.23
CA SER A 194 -26.98 20.10 -12.31
C SER A 194 -25.52 19.63 -12.29
N GLU A 195 -24.62 20.40 -12.90
CA GLU A 195 -23.20 20.07 -12.96
C GLU A 195 -22.52 20.26 -11.60
N ARG A 196 -22.92 21.29 -10.84
CA ARG A 196 -22.45 21.49 -9.46
C ARG A 196 -22.71 20.30 -8.56
N GLY A 197 -23.88 19.68 -8.68
CA GLY A 197 -24.22 18.46 -7.93
C GLY A 197 -23.28 17.30 -8.28
N SER A 198 -22.97 17.10 -9.57
CA SER A 198 -22.01 16.07 -10.01
C SER A 198 -20.61 16.35 -9.50
N LEU A 199 -20.12 17.58 -9.65
CA LEU A 199 -18.81 18.01 -9.19
C LEU A 199 -18.67 17.90 -7.66
N ALA A 200 -19.73 18.17 -6.91
CA ALA A 200 -19.73 18.03 -5.44
C ALA A 200 -19.62 16.56 -5.04
N SER A 201 -20.34 15.68 -5.74
CA SER A 201 -20.22 14.23 -5.53
C SER A 201 -18.81 13.72 -5.84
N GLU A 202 -18.22 14.18 -6.94
CA GLU A 202 -16.86 13.82 -7.36
C GLU A 202 -15.80 14.29 -6.36
N LEU A 203 -15.88 15.55 -5.91
CA LEU A 203 -15.01 16.09 -4.86
C LEU A 203 -15.06 15.23 -3.60
N VAL A 204 -16.26 14.87 -3.14
CA VAL A 204 -16.44 14.05 -1.93
C VAL A 204 -15.81 12.66 -2.14
N VAL A 205 -15.99 12.04 -3.31
CA VAL A 205 -15.37 10.75 -3.63
C VAL A 205 -13.84 10.84 -3.61
N ASP A 206 -13.26 11.90 -4.13
CA ASP A 206 -11.81 12.08 -4.13
C ASP A 206 -11.25 12.34 -2.73
N LEU A 207 -11.94 13.15 -1.92
CA LEU A 207 -11.58 13.35 -0.51
C LEU A 207 -11.70 12.05 0.30
N GLU A 208 -12.70 11.21 0.00
CA GLU A 208 -12.83 9.88 0.61
C GLU A 208 -11.71 8.93 0.19
N ARG A 209 -11.24 9.00 -1.06
CA ARG A 209 -10.08 8.21 -1.52
C ARG A 209 -8.82 8.59 -0.75
N ILE A 210 -8.56 9.88 -0.58
CA ILE A 210 -7.45 10.39 0.23
C ILE A 210 -7.58 9.88 1.67
N ALA A 211 -8.78 9.98 2.25
CA ALA A 211 -9.05 9.52 3.61
C ALA A 211 -8.94 7.99 3.79
N ASN A 212 -9.26 7.21 2.77
CA ASN A 212 -9.07 5.76 2.77
C ASN A 212 -7.59 5.40 2.78
N ARG A 213 -6.77 6.09 1.97
CA ARG A 213 -5.32 5.93 2.00
C ARG A 213 -4.75 6.26 3.38
N ALA A 214 -5.20 7.37 3.98
CA ALA A 214 -4.80 7.74 5.34
C ALA A 214 -5.13 6.62 6.35
N ARG A 215 -6.34 6.06 6.28
CA ARG A 215 -6.76 4.95 7.14
C ARG A 215 -5.91 3.69 6.95
N GLU A 216 -5.53 3.36 5.72
CA GLU A 216 -4.68 2.20 5.42
C GLU A 216 -3.31 2.32 6.08
N GLU A 217 -2.71 3.51 6.05
CA GLU A 217 -1.42 3.76 6.71
C GLU A 217 -1.52 3.63 8.23
N VAL A 218 -2.57 4.19 8.85
CA VAL A 218 -2.82 4.03 10.29
C VAL A 218 -3.00 2.55 10.66
N GLU A 219 -3.77 1.80 9.88
CA GLU A 219 -3.99 0.37 10.15
C GLU A 219 -2.74 -0.48 9.87
N SER A 220 -1.93 -0.09 8.88
CA SER A 220 -0.61 -0.68 8.63
C SER A 220 0.29 -0.53 9.85
N ARG A 221 0.45 0.70 10.35
CA ARG A 221 1.21 0.97 11.58
C ARG A 221 0.68 0.21 12.79
N ARG A 222 -0.65 0.18 12.97
CA ARG A 222 -1.29 -0.60 14.04
C ARG A 222 -0.97 -2.09 13.93
N ARG A 223 -0.98 -2.66 12.72
CA ARG A 223 -0.56 -4.06 12.48
C ARG A 223 0.91 -4.27 12.82
N GLN A 224 1.80 -3.37 12.42
CA GLN A 224 3.23 -3.46 12.74
C GLN A 224 3.48 -3.46 14.25
N LEU A 225 2.82 -2.56 14.99
CA LEU A 225 2.91 -2.49 16.46
C LEU A 225 2.34 -3.75 17.13
N ARG A 226 1.24 -4.30 16.63
CA ARG A 226 0.70 -5.57 17.16
C ARG A 226 1.67 -6.73 16.90
N ASN A 227 2.29 -6.77 15.72
CA ASN A 227 3.27 -7.81 15.38
C ASN A 227 4.53 -7.69 16.24
N SER A 228 5.06 -6.47 16.45
CA SER A 228 6.23 -6.26 17.32
C SER A 228 5.94 -6.67 18.76
N TRP A 229 4.75 -6.33 19.28
CA TRP A 229 4.29 -6.79 20.59
C TRP A 229 4.21 -8.32 20.68
N HIS A 230 3.69 -8.98 19.63
CA HIS A 230 3.59 -10.43 19.61
C HIS A 230 4.98 -11.10 19.64
N VAL A 231 5.97 -10.54 18.94
CA VAL A 231 7.37 -11.00 18.98
C VAL A 231 7.94 -10.87 20.40
N ILE A 232 7.76 -9.71 21.06
CA ILE A 232 8.23 -9.49 22.43
C ILE A 232 7.59 -10.51 23.39
N ARG A 233 6.28 -10.69 23.32
CA ARG A 233 5.55 -11.65 24.17
C ARG A 233 6.04 -13.09 23.95
N THR A 234 6.34 -13.46 22.72
CA THR A 234 6.87 -14.79 22.37
C THR A 234 8.29 -14.97 22.92
N HIS A 235 9.13 -13.94 22.81
CA HIS A 235 10.48 -13.95 23.36
C HIS A 235 10.46 -14.13 24.89
N ILE A 236 9.62 -13.36 25.59
CA ILE A 236 9.42 -13.48 27.05
C ILE A 236 9.01 -14.90 27.40
N ALA A 237 7.95 -15.42 26.77
CA ALA A 237 7.46 -16.77 27.04
C ALA A 237 8.54 -17.85 26.82
N SER A 238 9.35 -17.73 25.76
CA SER A 238 10.42 -18.68 25.46
C SER A 238 11.56 -18.68 26.49
N ARG A 239 11.84 -17.53 27.10
CA ARG A 239 12.88 -17.39 28.14
C ARG A 239 12.37 -17.87 29.49
N THR A 240 11.17 -17.47 29.88
CA THR A 240 10.62 -17.83 31.18
C THR A 240 10.20 -19.30 31.29
N ALA A 241 9.83 -19.95 30.17
CA ALA A 241 9.48 -21.38 30.18
C ALA A 241 10.70 -22.30 30.41
N ARG A 242 11.91 -21.83 30.09
CA ARG A 242 13.15 -22.62 30.18
C ARG A 242 13.74 -22.64 31.60
N ASP A 243 13.39 -21.65 32.41
CA ASP A 243 13.81 -21.56 33.81
C ASP A 243 12.84 -22.28 34.76
N ALA A 244 11.70 -22.77 34.24
CA ALA A 244 10.67 -23.50 34.99
C ALA A 244 10.76 -25.04 34.84
N SER A 245 11.79 -25.55 34.13
CA SER A 245 12.06 -26.97 33.89
C SER A 245 13.41 -27.38 34.45
#